data_AF-A0A518G5J5-F1
#
_entry.id   AF-A0A518G5J5-F1
#
_cell.length_a   1.000
_cell.length_b   1.000
_cell.length_c   1.000
_cell.angle_alpha   90.00
_cell.angle_beta   90.00
_cell.angle_gamma   90.00
#
_symmetry.space_group_name_H-M   'P 1'
#
loop_
_entity.id
_entity.type
_entity.pdbx_description
1 polymer ?
#
loop_
_entity_poly.entity_id
_entity_poly.type
_entity_poly.pdbx_seq_one_letter_code
_entity_poly.pdbx_strand_id
1 'polypeptide(L)'
;MRRLSLALVSLIVLCASCNQDSPESARQASDEDNHTKTTNRDTVESGNLGVQSTLEGDERFSSTLPYIRRGRDLMILGLLEDPEHPWRPALVLLLKLASPTSVNVTYTNQRVGEMQLLRRGYLTSVGERFPIEYRYTKSQVPVTDALALGGKDFPLDSGRVFTIDLSKDPVQITQLSLEIPYSIPDGATVATMENDITTEHLENLRDDLAAKNSQVKDFVAKR
;
A
#
# COMPACT_ATOMS: atom_id res chain seq x y z
N MET A 1 -10.13 -34.53 44.78
CA MET A 1 -9.54 -35.87 44.57
C MET A 1 -10.06 -36.44 43.27
N ARG A 2 -9.21 -37.22 42.59
CA ARG A 2 -9.41 -37.99 41.34
C ARG A 2 -9.16 -37.25 40.02
N ARG A 3 -7.93 -37.49 39.57
CA ARG A 3 -7.35 -37.36 38.23
C ARG A 3 -8.11 -38.26 37.23
N LEU A 4 -8.17 -37.84 35.96
CA LEU A 4 -8.11 -38.77 34.85
C LEU A 4 -7.04 -38.31 33.86
N SER A 5 -6.29 -39.29 33.40
CA SER A 5 -5.06 -39.20 32.63
C SER A 5 -5.26 -39.82 31.24
N LEU A 6 -4.39 -39.39 30.31
CA LEU A 6 -3.81 -40.11 29.17
C LEU A 6 -4.67 -40.47 27.93
N ALA A 7 -4.23 -39.98 26.77
CA ALA A 7 -3.63 -40.74 25.64
C ALA A 7 -3.36 -39.73 24.51
N LEU A 8 -2.13 -39.39 24.08
CA LEU A 8 -1.05 -40.17 23.44
C LEU A 8 -1.51 -41.12 22.34
N VAL A 9 -1.43 -40.66 21.08
CA VAL A 9 -1.30 -41.52 19.90
C VAL A 9 -0.14 -40.98 19.07
N SER A 10 0.94 -41.76 19.06
CA SER A 10 2.03 -41.68 18.08
C SER A 10 1.66 -42.57 16.89
N LEU A 11 1.93 -42.14 15.66
CA LEU A 11 2.20 -43.07 14.57
C LEU A 11 3.35 -42.56 13.70
N ILE A 12 4.36 -43.42 13.62
CA ILE A 12 5.58 -43.39 12.82
C ILE A 12 5.32 -44.25 11.56
N VAL A 13 5.97 -43.93 10.42
CA VAL A 13 6.65 -44.83 9.44
C VAL A 13 7.04 -43.94 8.23
N LEU A 14 8.31 -43.61 7.92
CA LEU A 14 9.52 -44.36 7.50
C LEU A 14 9.60 -44.74 6.00
N CYS A 15 10.77 -44.39 5.43
CA CYS A 15 11.53 -45.07 4.35
C CYS A 15 11.08 -44.88 2.89
N ALA A 16 11.95 -44.81 1.86
CA ALA A 16 13.41 -45.02 1.74
C ALA A 16 13.93 -44.49 0.38
N SER A 17 15.25 -44.16 0.33
CA SER A 17 16.28 -44.58 -0.66
C SER A 17 16.07 -44.36 -2.18
N CYS A 18 17.08 -44.26 -3.05
CA CYS A 18 18.55 -44.13 -3.05
C CYS A 18 18.99 -43.99 -4.53
N ASN A 19 20.28 -43.68 -4.73
CA ASN A 19 21.15 -43.91 -5.92
C ASN A 19 21.16 -42.84 -7.03
N GLN A 20 22.26 -42.10 -7.21
CA GLN A 20 23.59 -42.45 -7.78
C GLN A 20 23.58 -42.45 -9.31
N ASP A 21 24.15 -41.40 -9.94
CA ASP A 21 25.46 -41.46 -10.60
C ASP A 21 25.76 -40.15 -11.38
N SER A 22 27.00 -39.68 -11.23
CA SER A 22 27.70 -38.67 -12.04
C SER A 22 28.61 -39.43 -13.06
N PRO A 23 29.38 -38.83 -14.01
CA PRO A 23 29.81 -37.42 -14.15
C PRO A 23 29.93 -36.91 -15.63
N GLU A 24 30.64 -35.78 -15.78
CA GLU A 24 31.44 -35.34 -16.95
C GLU A 24 30.77 -34.50 -18.06
N SER A 25 31.07 -33.20 -18.06
CA SER A 25 32.06 -32.59 -18.99
C SER A 25 31.79 -31.10 -19.26
N ALA A 26 32.90 -30.35 -19.31
CA ALA A 26 33.13 -29.10 -20.05
C ALA A 26 33.20 -27.78 -19.26
N ARG A 27 34.42 -27.52 -18.78
CA ARG A 27 35.22 -26.29 -18.97
C ARG A 27 34.47 -25.05 -19.49
N GLN A 28 34.47 -23.97 -18.72
CA GLN A 28 35.25 -22.77 -19.07
C GLN A 28 35.36 -21.82 -17.88
N ALA A 29 36.60 -21.56 -17.49
CA ALA A 29 36.95 -20.40 -16.68
C ALA A 29 36.90 -19.17 -17.57
N SER A 30 36.20 -18.14 -17.11
CA SER A 30 36.49 -16.75 -17.45
C SER A 30 36.31 -15.94 -16.17
N ASP A 31 37.43 -15.68 -15.52
CA ASP A 31 37.58 -14.52 -14.66
C ASP A 31 37.21 -13.28 -15.48
N GLU A 32 36.19 -12.56 -15.05
CA GLU A 32 36.14 -11.11 -15.23
C GLU A 32 35.41 -10.52 -14.02
N ASP A 33 36.23 -10.01 -13.10
CA ASP A 33 35.87 -8.97 -12.17
C ASP A 33 35.08 -7.87 -12.88
N ASN A 34 33.84 -7.63 -12.46
CA ASN A 34 33.47 -6.26 -12.12
C ASN A 34 32.35 -6.22 -11.11
N HIS A 35 32.75 -6.03 -9.86
CA HIS A 35 31.96 -5.33 -8.87
C HIS A 35 31.54 -3.97 -9.40
N THR A 36 30.32 -3.87 -9.92
CA THR A 36 29.55 -2.63 -9.84
C THR A 36 28.08 -2.99 -9.64
N LYS A 37 27.76 -3.48 -8.43
CA LYS A 37 26.42 -3.32 -7.89
C LYS A 37 26.27 -1.85 -7.49
N THR A 38 26.23 -0.98 -8.50
CA THR A 38 25.72 0.37 -8.37
C THR A 38 24.26 0.20 -8.00
N THR A 39 23.96 0.13 -6.71
CA THR A 39 22.61 0.33 -6.22
C THR A 39 22.24 1.74 -6.65
N ASN A 40 21.63 1.89 -7.82
CA ASN A 40 21.05 3.14 -8.29
C ASN A 40 20.03 3.56 -7.22
N ARG A 41 20.47 4.47 -6.34
CA ARG A 41 19.63 5.05 -5.28
C ARG A 41 18.62 6.06 -5.85
N ASP A 42 18.68 6.30 -7.16
CA ASP A 42 17.86 7.28 -7.88
C ASP A 42 16.77 6.67 -8.77
N THR A 43 16.63 5.33 -8.81
CA THR A 43 15.57 4.73 -9.62
C THR A 43 14.21 5.10 -9.05
N VAL A 44 13.43 5.84 -9.84
CA VAL A 44 12.01 6.11 -9.55
C VAL A 44 11.21 4.96 -10.11
N GLU A 45 10.40 4.35 -9.26
CA GLU A 45 9.38 3.40 -9.66
C GLU A 45 8.02 4.05 -9.52
N SER A 46 7.12 3.76 -10.44
CA SER A 46 5.73 4.16 -10.35
C SER A 46 4.84 3.05 -10.87
N GLY A 47 3.56 3.13 -10.52
CA GLY A 47 2.58 2.19 -11.00
C GLY A 47 1.26 2.40 -10.31
N ASN A 48 0.43 1.36 -10.37
CA ASN A 48 -0.84 1.33 -9.70
C ASN A 48 -0.88 0.12 -8.79
N LEU A 49 -1.16 0.33 -7.50
CA LEU A 49 -1.26 -0.80 -6.59
C LEU A 49 -2.52 -1.62 -6.90
N GLY A 50 -3.50 -1.08 -7.62
CA GLY A 50 -4.74 -1.76 -7.95
C GLY A 50 -5.91 -0.81 -8.22
N VAL A 51 -6.73 -1.23 -9.17
CA VAL A 51 -7.96 -0.56 -9.59
C VAL A 51 -9.13 -1.47 -9.31
N GLN A 52 -10.23 -0.89 -8.83
CA GLN A 52 -11.42 -1.62 -8.51
C GLN A 52 -12.65 -0.85 -8.91
N SER A 53 -13.63 -1.54 -9.46
CA SER A 53 -14.98 -1.02 -9.65
C SER A 53 -15.98 -2.07 -9.16
N THR A 54 -17.01 -1.63 -8.45
CA THR A 54 -18.10 -2.46 -7.96
C THR A 54 -19.41 -1.79 -8.33
N LEU A 55 -20.36 -2.60 -8.79
CA LEU A 55 -21.74 -2.18 -9.06
C LEU A 55 -22.65 -2.79 -8.01
N GLU A 56 -23.46 -1.96 -7.37
CA GLU A 56 -24.46 -2.38 -6.39
C GLU A 56 -25.81 -1.77 -6.77
N GLY A 57 -26.68 -2.57 -7.39
CA GLY A 57 -27.85 -2.01 -8.09
C GLY A 57 -27.41 -1.11 -9.23
N ASP A 58 -27.90 0.14 -9.22
CA ASP A 58 -27.53 1.17 -10.20
C ASP A 58 -26.37 2.07 -9.73
N GLU A 59 -25.79 1.76 -8.57
CA GLU A 59 -24.73 2.54 -7.95
C GLU A 59 -23.35 1.99 -8.28
N ARG A 60 -22.45 2.88 -8.71
CA ARG A 60 -21.05 2.55 -9.00
C ARG A 60 -20.13 3.09 -7.91
N PHE A 61 -19.22 2.24 -7.47
CA PHE A 61 -18.08 2.61 -6.64
C PHE A 61 -16.80 2.21 -7.36
N SER A 62 -15.88 3.15 -7.55
CA SER A 62 -14.59 2.88 -8.17
C SER A 62 -13.45 3.48 -7.38
N SER A 63 -12.30 2.81 -7.32
CA SER A 63 -11.10 3.36 -6.68
C SER A 63 -9.82 2.94 -7.40
N THR A 64 -8.77 3.73 -7.22
CA THR A 64 -7.41 3.47 -7.74
C THR A 64 -6.36 3.98 -6.75
N LEU A 65 -5.22 3.29 -6.63
CA LEU A 65 -4.05 3.77 -5.85
C LEU A 65 -2.79 3.86 -6.74
N PRO A 66 -2.69 4.88 -7.58
CA PRO A 66 -1.43 5.23 -8.20
C PRO A 66 -0.35 5.55 -7.14
N TYR A 67 0.89 5.14 -7.41
CA TYR A 67 2.02 5.36 -6.50
C TYR A 67 3.29 5.78 -7.22
N ILE A 68 4.16 6.48 -6.48
CA ILE A 68 5.57 6.69 -6.82
C ILE A 68 6.44 6.23 -5.65
N ARG A 69 7.58 5.62 -5.98
CA ARG A 69 8.57 5.16 -5.02
C ARG A 69 9.95 5.61 -5.44
N ARG A 70 10.71 6.14 -4.49
CA ARG A 70 12.12 6.52 -4.66
C ARG A 70 12.92 5.96 -3.48
N GLY A 71 13.56 4.81 -3.70
CA GLY A 71 14.26 4.09 -2.64
C GLY A 71 13.32 3.66 -1.51
N ARG A 72 13.39 4.34 -0.36
CA ARG A 72 12.55 4.08 0.82
C ARG A 72 11.33 4.99 0.92
N ASP A 73 11.26 6.03 0.11
CA ASP A 73 10.14 6.96 0.12
C ASP A 73 9.07 6.45 -0.84
N LEU A 74 7.83 6.38 -0.38
CA LEU A 74 6.67 5.93 -1.14
C LEU A 74 5.56 6.95 -0.97
N MET A 75 5.00 7.44 -2.07
CA MET A 75 3.75 8.19 -2.06
C MET A 75 2.66 7.36 -2.71
N ILE A 76 1.48 7.34 -2.08
CA ILE A 76 0.28 6.73 -2.63
C ILE A 76 -0.81 7.80 -2.65
N LEU A 77 -1.43 8.00 -3.81
CA LEU A 77 -2.61 8.85 -3.96
C LEU A 77 -3.84 7.94 -4.04
N GLY A 78 -4.80 8.13 -3.15
CA GLY A 78 -6.07 7.44 -3.22
C GLY A 78 -7.12 8.26 -3.94
N LEU A 79 -7.65 7.71 -5.01
CA LEU A 79 -8.79 8.27 -5.73
C LEU A 79 -10.01 7.38 -5.55
N LEU A 80 -11.17 8.02 -5.43
CA LEU A 80 -12.45 7.38 -5.24
C LEU A 80 -13.51 8.06 -6.12
N GLU A 81 -14.37 7.24 -6.71
CA GLU A 81 -15.66 7.62 -7.29
C GLU A 81 -16.74 6.87 -6.50
N ASP A 82 -17.79 7.61 -6.12
CA ASP A 82 -18.94 7.07 -5.41
C ASP A 82 -20.25 7.61 -6.05
N PRO A 83 -21.43 7.08 -5.73
CA PRO A 83 -22.68 7.48 -6.39
C PRO A 83 -23.03 8.96 -6.23
N GLU A 84 -22.52 9.62 -5.19
CA GLU A 84 -22.79 11.02 -4.90
C GLU A 84 -21.69 11.94 -5.43
N HIS A 85 -20.50 11.41 -5.67
CA HIS A 85 -19.32 12.19 -6.05
C HIS A 85 -18.58 11.57 -7.23
N PRO A 86 -18.30 12.36 -8.29
CA PRO A 86 -17.37 11.91 -9.32
C PRO A 86 -15.99 11.64 -8.71
N TRP A 87 -15.10 11.04 -9.52
CA TRP A 87 -13.71 10.84 -9.16
C TRP A 87 -13.13 12.05 -8.41
N ARG A 88 -12.52 11.77 -7.26
CA ARG A 88 -11.92 12.77 -6.37
C ARG A 88 -10.75 12.19 -5.58
N PRO A 89 -9.78 13.02 -5.15
CA PRO A 89 -8.77 12.59 -4.19
C PRO A 89 -9.41 12.28 -2.84
N ALA A 90 -9.34 11.02 -2.43
CA ALA A 90 -9.82 10.53 -1.14
C ALA A 90 -8.77 10.69 -0.03
N LEU A 91 -7.48 10.45 -0.35
CA LEU A 91 -6.35 10.57 0.58
C LEU A 91 -5.00 10.64 -0.13
N VAL A 92 -3.96 11.06 0.61
CA VAL A 92 -2.54 10.89 0.24
C VAL A 92 -1.79 10.28 1.40
N LEU A 93 -1.02 9.21 1.14
CA LEU A 93 -0.09 8.63 2.09
C LEU A 93 1.34 8.92 1.63
N LEU A 94 2.13 9.54 2.49
CA LEU A 94 3.57 9.74 2.33
C LEU A 94 4.27 8.83 3.32
N LEU A 95 5.03 7.86 2.83
CA LEU A 95 5.61 6.80 3.65
C LEU A 95 7.12 6.77 3.56
N LYS A 96 7.74 6.46 4.71
CA LYS A 96 9.13 6.01 4.79
C LYS A 96 9.16 4.55 5.17
N LEU A 97 9.66 3.73 4.25
CA LEU A 97 9.81 2.30 4.45
C LEU A 97 11.08 2.01 5.26
N ALA A 98 11.04 1.02 6.15
CA ALA A 98 12.22 0.57 6.87
C ALA A 98 13.28 -0.03 5.92
N SER A 99 12.83 -0.68 4.84
CA SER A 99 13.70 -1.16 3.75
C SER A 99 13.04 -0.98 2.37
N PRO A 100 13.81 -0.94 1.27
CA PRO A 100 13.29 -0.84 -0.11
C PRO A 100 12.50 -2.07 -0.62
N THR A 101 12.03 -2.95 0.27
CA THR A 101 11.36 -4.21 -0.09
C THR A 101 9.95 -4.00 -0.68
N SER A 102 9.31 -5.08 -1.11
CA SER A 102 8.07 -5.04 -1.90
C SER A 102 6.88 -4.47 -1.14
N VAL A 103 6.25 -3.47 -1.75
CA VAL A 103 4.97 -2.94 -1.32
C VAL A 103 3.88 -3.88 -1.83
N ASN A 104 3.18 -4.55 -0.92
CA ASN A 104 2.11 -5.49 -1.28
C ASN A 104 0.80 -5.01 -0.69
N VAL A 105 0.06 -4.19 -1.41
CA VAL A 105 -1.31 -3.85 -1.02
C VAL A 105 -2.23 -4.95 -1.52
N THR A 106 -2.77 -5.76 -0.62
CA THR A 106 -3.90 -6.65 -0.93
C THR A 106 -5.20 -5.87 -0.82
N TYR A 107 -6.22 -6.28 -1.58
CA TYR A 107 -7.50 -5.59 -1.68
C TYR A 107 -8.59 -6.55 -1.27
N THR A 108 -9.49 -6.09 -0.42
CA THR A 108 -10.75 -6.78 -0.16
C THR A 108 -11.84 -5.73 -0.06
N ASN A 109 -12.80 -5.79 -0.98
CA ASN A 109 -14.08 -5.10 -0.85
C ASN A 109 -15.00 -6.02 -0.07
N GLN A 110 -15.52 -5.54 1.06
CA GLN A 110 -16.45 -6.31 1.86
C GLN A 110 -17.60 -5.41 2.31
N ARG A 111 -18.83 -5.84 2.04
CA ARG A 111 -20.00 -5.25 2.69
C ARG A 111 -20.12 -5.86 4.09
N VAL A 112 -20.21 -5.02 5.12
CA VAL A 112 -20.46 -5.45 6.50
C VAL A 112 -21.68 -4.69 7.01
N GLY A 113 -22.86 -5.30 6.82
CA GLY A 113 -24.14 -4.68 7.15
C GLY A 113 -24.42 -3.44 6.31
N GLU A 114 -24.60 -2.32 7.00
CA GLU A 114 -24.83 -0.97 6.44
C GLU A 114 -23.52 -0.20 6.17
N MET A 115 -22.36 -0.80 6.47
CA MET A 115 -21.03 -0.24 6.18
C MET A 115 -20.47 -0.86 4.91
N GLN A 116 -19.84 -0.03 4.07
CA GLN A 116 -19.11 -0.49 2.91
C GLN A 116 -17.62 -0.37 3.21
N LEU A 117 -16.97 -1.50 3.53
CA LEU A 117 -15.52 -1.52 3.52
C LEU A 117 -15.08 -1.51 2.07
N LEU A 118 -14.67 -0.33 1.61
CA LEU A 118 -14.08 -0.15 0.29
C LEU A 118 -12.65 -0.70 0.24
N ARG A 119 -11.98 -0.92 1.39
CA ARG A 119 -10.60 -1.41 1.31
C ARG A 119 -9.96 -1.89 2.60
N ARG A 120 -9.40 -3.10 2.57
CA ARG A 120 -8.33 -3.52 3.49
C ARG A 120 -7.12 -3.99 2.71
N GLY A 121 -5.94 -3.56 3.13
CA GLY A 121 -4.65 -4.03 2.67
C GLY A 121 -3.60 -3.98 3.77
N TYR A 122 -2.35 -4.22 3.39
CA TYR A 122 -1.21 -4.04 4.27
C TYR A 122 -0.03 -3.49 3.47
N LEU A 123 0.96 -2.99 4.16
CA LEU A 123 2.29 -2.74 3.59
C LEU A 123 3.23 -3.73 4.22
N THR A 124 4.11 -4.32 3.43
CA THR A 124 5.19 -5.15 3.96
C THR A 124 6.47 -4.34 3.97
N SER A 125 7.11 -4.19 5.13
CA SER A 125 8.47 -3.63 5.22
C SER A 125 9.28 -4.48 6.17
N VAL A 126 10.44 -4.98 5.72
CA VAL A 126 11.33 -5.85 6.55
C VAL A 126 10.60 -7.11 7.06
N GLY A 127 9.64 -7.62 6.29
CA GLY A 127 8.86 -8.81 6.67
C GLY A 127 7.71 -8.54 7.65
N GLU A 128 7.57 -7.31 8.16
CA GLU A 128 6.45 -6.91 9.00
C GLU A 128 5.31 -6.34 8.16
N ARG A 129 4.08 -6.65 8.57
CA ARG A 129 2.85 -6.16 7.92
C ARG A 129 2.29 -4.98 8.70
N PHE A 130 2.14 -3.85 8.02
CA PHE A 130 1.45 -2.68 8.52
C PHE A 130 0.05 -2.60 7.89
N PRO A 131 -1.04 -2.88 8.63
CA PRO A 131 -2.38 -2.89 8.06
C PRO A 131 -2.86 -1.48 7.71
N ILE A 132 -3.54 -1.36 6.57
CA ILE A 132 -4.20 -0.15 6.08
C ILE A 132 -5.64 -0.48 5.71
N GLU A 133 -6.60 0.27 6.23
CA GLU A 133 -8.01 0.05 5.95
C GLU A 133 -8.73 1.37 5.68
N TYR A 134 -9.34 1.50 4.49
CA TYR A 134 -10.22 2.62 4.17
C TYR A 134 -11.67 2.17 4.38
N ARG A 135 -12.40 2.93 5.18
CA ARG A 135 -13.81 2.69 5.50
C ARG A 135 -14.65 3.83 4.99
N TYR A 136 -15.72 3.47 4.29
CA TYR A 136 -16.74 4.38 3.81
C TYR A 136 -18.10 3.94 4.35
N THR A 137 -18.76 4.81 5.09
CA THR A 137 -20.06 4.48 5.70
C THR A 137 -21.14 5.37 5.10
N LYS A 138 -21.88 4.81 4.15
CA LYS A 138 -22.98 5.51 3.45
C LYS A 138 -24.24 5.67 4.32
N SER A 139 -24.46 4.76 5.25
CA SER A 139 -25.71 4.64 6.02
C SER A 139 -25.86 5.62 7.18
N GLN A 140 -24.83 6.41 7.48
CA GLN A 140 -24.90 7.46 8.48
C GLN A 140 -24.99 8.80 7.75
N VAL A 141 -25.92 9.65 8.20
CA VAL A 141 -25.93 11.07 7.83
C VAL A 141 -25.32 11.82 9.02
N PRO A 142 -24.18 12.52 8.85
CA PRO A 142 -23.39 12.66 7.62
C PRO A 142 -22.60 11.38 7.28
N VAL A 143 -22.32 11.18 5.98
CA VAL A 143 -21.43 10.11 5.49
C VAL A 143 -20.09 10.26 6.19
N THR A 144 -19.57 9.17 6.77
CA THR A 144 -18.28 9.20 7.47
C THR A 144 -17.24 8.38 6.75
N ASP A 145 -16.12 9.04 6.45
CA ASP A 145 -14.89 8.43 5.95
C ASP A 145 -13.89 8.22 7.10
N ALA A 146 -13.28 7.04 7.17
CA ALA A 146 -12.20 6.77 8.12
C ALA A 146 -11.08 5.96 7.48
N LEU A 147 -9.87 6.20 7.96
CA LEU A 147 -8.68 5.41 7.61
C LEU A 147 -8.14 4.76 8.89
N ALA A 148 -8.00 3.44 8.91
CA ALA A 148 -7.28 2.73 9.96
C ALA A 148 -5.85 2.44 9.50
N LEU A 149 -4.86 2.85 10.29
CA LEU A 149 -3.44 2.63 10.04
C LEU A 149 -2.83 1.93 11.25
N GLY A 150 -2.28 0.73 11.07
CA GLY A 150 -1.74 -0.04 12.20
C GLY A 150 -2.80 -0.43 13.25
N GLY A 151 -4.08 -0.44 12.88
CA GLY A 151 -5.20 -0.69 13.79
C GLY A 151 -5.70 0.55 14.56
N LYS A 152 -5.11 1.73 14.33
CA LYS A 152 -5.60 3.01 14.87
C LYS A 152 -6.47 3.71 13.84
N ASP A 153 -7.65 4.18 14.25
CA ASP A 153 -8.59 4.90 13.40
C ASP A 153 -8.29 6.40 13.31
N PHE A 154 -8.45 6.95 12.11
CA PHE A 154 -8.28 8.36 11.76
C PHE A 154 -9.52 8.84 10.96
N PRO A 155 -10.33 9.75 11.52
CA PRO A 155 -11.44 10.36 10.79
C PRO A 155 -10.92 11.25 9.66
N LEU A 156 -11.39 11.09 8.42
CA LEU A 156 -10.83 11.84 7.29
C LEU A 156 -11.27 13.31 7.23
N ASP A 157 -12.29 13.70 8.01
CA ASP A 157 -12.70 15.11 8.17
C ASP A 157 -11.63 15.95 8.87
N SER A 158 -10.74 15.32 9.63
CA SER A 158 -9.60 15.99 10.29
C SER A 158 -8.39 16.19 9.36
N GLY A 159 -8.46 15.68 8.12
CA GLY A 159 -7.39 15.77 7.15
C GLY A 159 -7.21 14.49 6.36
N ARG A 160 -6.81 14.63 5.10
CA ARG A 160 -6.69 13.51 4.14
C ARG A 160 -5.25 13.21 3.73
N VAL A 161 -4.29 13.95 4.27
CA VAL A 161 -2.86 13.75 4.01
C VAL A 161 -2.19 13.14 5.24
N PHE A 162 -1.45 12.07 5.05
CA PHE A 162 -0.78 11.35 6.13
C PHE A 162 0.72 11.22 5.86
N THR A 163 1.53 11.42 6.89
CA THR A 163 2.94 10.98 6.89
C THR A 163 3.09 9.78 7.81
N ILE A 164 3.76 8.73 7.32
CA ILE A 164 3.88 7.44 7.99
C ILE A 164 5.35 7.00 7.94
N ASP A 165 6.04 7.03 9.08
CA ASP A 165 7.42 6.53 9.18
C ASP A 165 7.45 5.11 9.72
N LEU A 166 7.49 4.13 8.82
CA LEU A 166 7.62 2.70 9.14
C LEU A 166 9.05 2.33 9.53
N SER A 167 10.02 3.24 9.43
CA SER A 167 11.38 3.02 9.91
C SER A 167 11.56 3.28 11.41
N LYS A 168 10.52 3.78 12.08
CA LYS A 168 10.50 4.06 13.52
C LYS A 168 9.76 2.97 14.27
N ASP A 169 10.23 2.70 15.48
CA ASP A 169 9.53 1.88 16.47
C ASP A 169 9.31 2.72 17.75
N PRO A 170 8.06 3.06 18.11
CA PRO A 170 6.83 2.74 17.39
C PRO A 170 6.71 3.53 16.07
N VAL A 171 5.89 3.01 15.14
CA VAL A 171 5.56 3.70 13.88
C VAL A 171 5.02 5.09 14.16
N GLN A 172 5.57 6.11 13.48
CA GLN A 172 5.12 7.49 13.62
C GLN A 172 4.12 7.83 12.52
N ILE A 173 2.92 8.26 12.92
CA ILE A 173 1.84 8.63 12.01
C ILE A 173 1.41 10.06 12.34
N THR A 174 1.42 10.94 11.33
CA THR A 174 0.85 12.28 11.44
C THR A 174 -0.25 12.45 10.41
N GLN A 175 -1.43 12.87 10.87
CA GLN A 175 -2.52 13.30 10.01
C GLN A 175 -2.47 14.82 9.85
N LEU A 176 -2.58 15.30 8.61
CA LEU A 176 -2.47 16.70 8.25
C LEU A 176 -3.76 17.18 7.61
N SER A 177 -4.30 18.28 8.14
CA SER A 177 -5.43 19.00 7.54
C SER A 177 -4.92 19.85 6.37
N LEU A 178 -4.65 19.18 5.24
CA LEU A 178 -4.24 19.80 3.99
C LEU A 178 -5.21 19.43 2.88
N GLU A 179 -5.53 20.41 2.04
CA GLU A 179 -6.16 20.12 0.75
C GLU A 179 -5.19 19.35 -0.12
N ILE A 180 -5.72 18.39 -0.89
CA ILE A 180 -4.94 17.63 -1.87
C ILE A 180 -5.07 18.39 -3.20
N PRO A 181 -4.02 19.08 -3.68
CA PRO A 181 -4.09 19.87 -4.91
C PRO A 181 -3.98 18.97 -6.15
N TYR A 182 -4.93 18.04 -6.30
CA TYR A 182 -4.97 17.11 -7.42
C TYR A 182 -6.26 17.29 -8.19
N SER A 183 -6.12 17.71 -9.45
CA SER A 183 -7.24 17.85 -10.37
C SER A 183 -7.47 16.55 -11.11
N ILE A 184 -8.72 16.09 -11.10
CA ILE A 184 -9.13 14.93 -11.89
C ILE A 184 -9.38 15.39 -13.33
N PRO A 185 -8.86 14.67 -14.35
CA PRO A 185 -9.17 14.95 -15.74
C PRO A 185 -10.68 14.94 -16.02
N ASP A 186 -11.17 15.89 -16.81
CA ASP A 186 -12.57 15.92 -17.23
C ASP A 186 -12.95 14.63 -17.96
N GLY A 187 -14.12 14.05 -17.61
CA GLY A 187 -14.58 12.80 -18.20
C GLY A 187 -13.79 11.56 -17.76
N ALA A 188 -13.08 11.63 -16.63
CA ALA A 188 -12.34 10.51 -16.06
C ALA A 188 -13.20 9.24 -15.97
N THR A 189 -12.64 8.14 -16.46
CA THR A 189 -13.17 6.78 -16.33
C THR A 189 -12.21 5.94 -15.50
N VAL A 190 -12.63 4.74 -15.11
CA VAL A 190 -11.75 3.76 -14.47
C VAL A 190 -10.48 3.53 -15.30
N ALA A 191 -10.61 3.40 -16.62
CA ALA A 191 -9.49 3.13 -17.52
C ALA A 191 -8.51 4.32 -17.61
N THR A 192 -9.00 5.55 -17.61
CA THR A 192 -8.12 6.73 -17.62
C THR A 192 -7.44 6.91 -16.26
N MET A 193 -8.14 6.62 -15.15
CA MET A 193 -7.57 6.69 -13.80
C MET A 193 -6.54 5.58 -13.53
N GLU A 194 -6.62 4.46 -14.24
CA GLU A 194 -5.62 3.40 -14.17
C GLU A 194 -4.33 3.77 -14.91
N ASN A 195 -4.45 4.35 -16.09
CA ASN A 195 -3.35 4.46 -17.05
C ASN A 195 -2.75 5.88 -17.19
N ASP A 196 -3.52 6.93 -16.91
CA ASP A 196 -3.12 8.31 -17.24
C ASP A 196 -2.50 9.05 -16.05
N ILE A 197 -2.42 8.41 -14.88
CA ILE A 197 -1.74 8.98 -13.71
C ILE A 197 -0.25 8.68 -13.81
N THR A 198 0.46 9.63 -14.42
CA THR A 198 1.90 9.53 -14.66
C THR A 198 2.72 9.72 -13.37
N THR A 199 3.98 9.28 -13.42
CA THR A 199 5.00 9.61 -12.40
C THR A 199 5.08 11.11 -12.14
N GLU A 200 5.03 11.92 -13.20
CA GLU A 200 5.12 13.39 -13.11
C GLU A 200 3.94 13.98 -12.32
N HIS A 201 2.71 13.51 -12.56
CA HIS A 201 1.54 13.95 -11.79
C HIS A 201 1.73 13.73 -10.29
N LEU A 202 2.28 12.58 -9.90
CA LEU A 202 2.51 12.23 -8.50
C LEU A 202 3.69 12.98 -7.90
N GLU A 203 4.76 13.25 -8.67
CA GLU A 203 5.87 14.07 -8.20
C GLU A 203 5.46 15.52 -8.00
N ASN A 204 4.69 16.10 -8.92
CA ASN A 204 4.14 17.45 -8.78
C ASN A 204 3.23 17.56 -7.55
N LEU A 205 2.34 16.58 -7.33
CA LEU A 205 1.50 16.54 -6.13
C LEU A 205 2.33 16.47 -4.84
N ARG A 206 3.36 15.63 -4.80
CA ARG A 206 4.28 15.54 -3.64
C ARG A 206 4.92 16.90 -3.36
N ASP A 207 5.43 17.55 -4.40
CA ASP A 207 6.17 18.79 -4.29
C ASP A 207 5.26 19.97 -3.92
N ASP A 208 4.03 20.02 -4.44
CA ASP A 208 2.99 20.98 -4.04
C ASP A 208 2.61 20.84 -2.56
N LEU A 209 2.43 19.61 -2.08
CA LEU A 209 2.18 19.36 -0.66
C LEU A 209 3.35 19.81 0.22
N ALA A 210 4.59 19.55 -0.22
CA ALA A 210 5.80 19.99 0.46
C ALA A 210 5.95 21.53 0.46
N ALA A 211 5.55 22.20 -0.63
CA ALA A 211 5.57 23.65 -0.70
C ALA A 211 4.55 24.29 0.27
N LYS A 212 3.39 23.64 0.46
CA LYS A 212 2.30 24.13 1.32
C LYS A 212 2.45 23.80 2.80
N ASN A 213 3.30 22.84 3.17
CA ASN A 213 3.42 22.40 4.56
C ASN A 213 4.86 21.98 4.93
N SER A 214 5.43 22.61 5.97
CA SER A 214 6.79 22.33 6.43
C SER A 214 6.97 20.91 6.97
N GLN A 215 5.96 20.31 7.60
CA GLN A 215 6.06 18.93 8.08
C GLN A 215 6.15 17.95 6.90
N VAL A 216 5.40 18.19 5.81
CA VAL A 216 5.54 17.42 4.57
C VAL A 216 6.92 17.65 3.96
N LYS A 217 7.35 18.91 3.83
CA LYS A 217 8.68 19.25 3.31
C LYS A 217 9.79 18.52 4.05
N ASP A 218 9.79 18.59 5.38
CA ASP A 218 10.78 17.95 6.22
C ASP A 218 10.71 16.42 6.11
N PHE A 219 9.49 15.88 5.98
CA PHE A 219 9.30 14.46 5.80
C PHE A 219 9.93 13.98 4.49
N VAL A 220 9.64 14.63 3.36
CA VAL A 220 10.16 14.22 2.03
C VAL A 220 11.63 14.62 1.78
N ALA A 221 12.15 15.64 2.48
CA ALA A 221 13.53 16.10 2.33
C ALA A 221 14.55 15.29 3.13
N LYS A 222 14.14 14.67 4.25
CA LYS A 222 15.00 13.83 5.09
C LYS A 222 15.36 12.52 4.35
N ARG A 223 16.39 12.59 3.52
CA ARG A 223 17.04 11.45 2.82
C ARG A 223 18.00 10.70 3.75
#